data_AF-A0A066YRH1-F1
#
_entry.id   AF-A0A066YRH1-F1
#
_cell.length_a   1.000
_cell.length_b   1.000
_cell.length_c   1.000
_cell.angle_alpha   90.00
_cell.angle_beta   90.00
_cell.angle_gamma   90.00
#
_symmetry.space_group_name_H-M   'P 1'
#
loop_
_entity.id
_entity.type
_entity.pdbx_description
1 polymer ?
#
loop_
_entity_poly.entity_id
_entity_poly.type
_entity_poly.pdbx_seq_one_letter_code
_entity_poly.pdbx_strand_id
1 'polypeptide(L)'
;MERELTEAVRLNRQFHRRVAELAGNPVALHALERLWDQIQVSTRRSLHAPDRTALVDDQHRELLAAVTAGDPAAAGAAARQHVLDTSAAARPPEKE
;
A
#
# COMPACT_ATOMS: atom_id res chain seq x y z
N MET A 1 20.27 5.76 -0.53
CA MET A 1 19.48 5.29 0.63
C MET A 1 18.35 6.22 1.04
N GLU A 2 18.57 7.37 1.70
CA GLU A 2 17.44 8.21 2.17
C GLU A 2 16.58 8.81 1.04
N ARG A 3 17.23 9.32 -0.02
CA ARG A 3 16.52 9.87 -1.19
C ARG A 3 15.69 8.81 -1.94
N GLU A 4 16.19 7.58 -2.01
CA GLU A 4 15.50 6.45 -2.67
C GLU A 4 14.26 6.03 -1.87
N LEU A 5 14.36 5.99 -0.54
CA LEU A 5 13.23 5.69 0.33
C LEU A 5 12.14 6.78 0.24
N THR A 6 12.53 8.05 0.23
CA THR A 6 11.58 9.16 0.05
C THR A 6 10.83 9.03 -1.28
N GLU A 7 11.53 8.68 -2.34
CA GLU A 7 10.92 8.48 -3.65
C GLU A 7 10.00 7.27 -3.69
N ALA A 8 10.40 6.14 -3.08
CA ALA A 8 9.56 4.96 -2.95
C ALA A 8 8.25 5.26 -2.19
N VAL A 9 8.30 6.03 -1.10
CA VAL A 9 7.10 6.47 -0.37
C VAL A 9 6.21 7.37 -1.24
N ARG A 10 6.80 8.26 -2.04
CA ARG A 10 6.05 9.15 -2.95
C ARG A 10 5.33 8.35 -4.03
N LEU A 11 6.02 7.40 -4.67
CA LEU A 11 5.45 6.54 -5.70
C LEU A 11 4.37 5.61 -5.13
N ASN A 12 4.59 5.06 -3.93
CA ASN A 12 3.61 4.27 -3.21
C ASN A 12 2.29 5.04 -3.00
N ARG A 13 2.37 6.29 -2.52
CA ARG A 13 1.20 7.17 -2.38
C ARG A 13 0.46 7.36 -3.69
N GLN A 14 1.21 7.62 -4.76
CA GLN A 14 0.64 7.87 -6.08
C GLN A 14 -0.09 6.63 -6.61
N PHE A 15 0.46 5.44 -6.38
CA PHE A 15 -0.18 4.17 -6.73
C PHE A 15 -1.54 4.00 -6.04
N HIS A 16 -1.58 4.08 -4.70
CA HIS A 16 -2.83 3.90 -3.97
C HIS A 16 -3.89 4.94 -4.34
N ARG A 17 -3.49 6.21 -4.48
CA ARG A 17 -4.39 7.28 -4.94
C ARG A 17 -4.98 6.94 -6.30
N ARG A 18 -4.16 6.47 -7.24
CA ARG A 18 -4.63 6.15 -8.59
C ARG A 18 -5.63 5.00 -8.60
N VAL A 19 -5.41 3.96 -7.80
CA VAL A 19 -6.36 2.85 -7.64
C VAL A 19 -7.70 3.35 -7.07
N ALA A 20 -7.67 4.23 -6.06
CA ALA A 20 -8.88 4.80 -5.46
C ALA A 20 -9.65 5.71 -6.44
N GLU A 21 -8.95 6.51 -7.26
CA GLU A 21 -9.55 7.30 -8.33
C GLU A 21 -10.26 6.41 -9.37
N LEU A 22 -9.63 5.30 -9.77
CA LEU A 22 -10.21 4.34 -10.72
C LEU A 22 -11.45 3.63 -10.18
N ALA A 23 -11.54 3.42 -8.86
CA ALA A 23 -12.70 2.82 -8.22
C ALA A 23 -13.96 3.71 -8.28
N GLY A 24 -13.82 4.99 -8.64
CA GLY A 24 -14.96 5.91 -8.79
C GLY A 24 -15.76 6.12 -7.51
N ASN A 25 -15.15 5.90 -6.35
CA ASN A 25 -15.78 6.04 -5.04
C ASN A 25 -15.17 7.23 -4.28
N PRO A 26 -15.80 8.42 -4.34
CA PRO A 26 -15.29 9.62 -3.70
C PRO A 26 -15.11 9.47 -2.19
N VAL A 27 -15.98 8.71 -1.51
CA VAL A 27 -15.89 8.48 -0.06
C VAL A 27 -14.62 7.71 0.28
N ALA A 28 -14.32 6.65 -0.47
CA ALA A 28 -13.10 5.86 -0.29
C ALA A 28 -11.84 6.68 -0.59
N LEU A 29 -11.87 7.51 -1.64
CA LEU A 29 -10.76 8.39 -1.99
C LEU A 29 -10.44 9.39 -0.87
N HIS A 30 -11.44 10.11 -0.36
CA HIS A 30 -11.25 11.07 0.74
C HIS A 30 -10.80 10.39 2.04
N ALA A 31 -11.32 9.20 2.32
CA ALA A 31 -10.89 8.40 3.47
C ALA A 31 -9.40 8.01 3.34
N LEU A 32 -8.99 7.54 2.15
CA LEU A 32 -7.60 7.20 1.86
C LEU A 32 -6.68 8.42 2.00
N GLU A 33 -7.06 9.56 1.45
CA GLU A 33 -6.26 10.79 1.53
C GLU A 33 -6.02 11.22 2.99
N ARG A 34 -7.07 11.17 3.82
CA ARG A 34 -6.95 11.47 5.27
C ARG A 34 -6.08 10.45 6.01
N LEU A 35 -6.22 9.17 5.71
CA LEU A 35 -5.43 8.11 6.35
C LEU A 35 -3.97 8.17 5.93
N TRP A 36 -3.68 8.66 4.73
CA TRP A 36 -2.32 8.70 4.20
C TRP A 36 -1.37 9.53 5.05
N ASP A 37 -1.86 10.63 5.64
CA ASP A 37 -1.07 11.49 6.51
C ASP A 37 -0.62 10.75 7.80
N GLN A 38 -1.37 9.75 8.25
CA GLN A 38 -0.96 8.83 9.32
C GLN A 38 -0.11 7.65 8.82
N ILE A 39 -0.33 7.18 7.59
CA ILE A 39 0.37 6.03 6.99
C ILE A 39 1.82 6.38 6.60
N GLN A 40 2.16 7.63 6.30
CA GLN A 40 3.54 8.00 5.91
C GLN A 40 4.58 7.70 6.99
N VAL A 41 4.23 7.83 8.27
CA VAL A 41 5.12 7.50 9.39
C VAL A 41 5.35 5.98 9.49
N SER A 42 4.30 5.20 9.24
CA SER A 42 4.35 3.73 9.24
C SER A 42 5.15 3.18 8.05
N THR A 43 4.87 3.71 6.85
CA THR A 43 5.49 3.28 5.59
C THR A 43 7.00 3.47 5.62
N ARG A 44 7.48 4.61 6.15
CA ARG A 44 8.93 4.84 6.29
C ARG A 44 9.57 3.84 7.26
N ARG A 45 8.87 3.43 8.31
CA ARG A 45 9.35 2.46 9.30
C ARG A 45 9.39 1.04 8.75
N SER A 46 8.35 0.62 8.03
CA SER A 46 8.21 -0.74 7.50
C SER A 46 9.07 -1.02 6.26
N LEU A 47 9.43 -0.01 5.48
CA LEU A 47 10.25 -0.15 4.26
C LEU A 47 11.77 -0.15 4.50
N HIS A 48 12.24 -0.10 5.75
CA HIS A 48 13.68 -0.17 6.02
C HIS A 48 14.31 -1.54 5.71
N ALA A 49 13.49 -2.61 5.65
CA ALA A 49 13.95 -3.95 5.30
C ALA A 49 13.86 -4.20 3.77
N PRO A 50 14.96 -4.61 3.09
CA PRO A 50 14.96 -4.90 1.65
C PRO A 50 13.90 -5.93 1.24
N ASP A 51 13.77 -7.02 2.00
CA ASP A 51 12.79 -8.09 1.74
C ASP A 51 11.35 -7.56 1.79
N ARG A 52 11.10 -6.53 2.61
CA ARG A 52 9.76 -5.95 2.72
C ARG A 52 9.40 -5.12 1.50
N THR A 53 10.37 -4.41 0.93
CA THR A 53 10.17 -3.60 -0.27
C THR A 53 9.86 -4.50 -1.46
N ALA A 54 10.56 -5.62 -1.61
CA ALA A 54 10.28 -6.61 -2.65
C ALA A 54 8.87 -7.20 -2.51
N LEU A 55 8.50 -7.63 -1.30
CA LEU A 55 7.16 -8.17 -1.03
C LEU A 55 6.05 -7.16 -1.36
N VAL A 56 6.22 -5.88 -1.03
CA VAL A 56 5.25 -4.83 -1.35
C VAL A 56 5.14 -4.60 -2.87
N ASP A 57 6.27 -4.62 -3.59
CA ASP A 57 6.26 -4.50 -5.07
C ASP A 57 5.50 -5.66 -5.73
N ASP A 58 5.75 -6.90 -5.29
CA ASP A 58 5.04 -8.08 -5.80
C ASP A 58 3.53 -7.98 -5.56
N GLN A 59 3.11 -7.55 -4.36
CA GLN A 59 1.70 -7.32 -4.03
C GLN A 59 1.05 -6.24 -4.91
N HIS A 60 1.77 -5.16 -5.23
CA HIS A 60 1.26 -4.16 -6.17
C HIS A 60 1.12 -4.70 -7.58
N ARG A 61 2.04 -5.56 -8.03
CA ARG A 61 1.97 -6.20 -9.35
C ARG A 61 0.78 -7.14 -9.45
N GLU A 62 0.51 -7.93 -8.40
CA GLU A 62 -0.68 -8.80 -8.33
C GLU A 62 -1.98 -7.99 -8.41
N LEU A 63 -2.07 -6.91 -7.62
CA LEU A 63 -3.22 -6.02 -7.66
C LEU A 63 -3.40 -5.38 -9.04
N LEU A 64 -2.32 -4.89 -9.64
CA LEU A 64 -2.35 -4.29 -10.98
C LEU A 64 -2.82 -5.30 -12.03
N ALA A 65 -2.31 -6.53 -11.98
CA ALA A 65 -2.71 -7.60 -12.88
C ALA A 65 -4.22 -7.86 -12.78
N ALA A 66 -4.76 -8.01 -11.57
CA ALA A 66 -6.18 -8.23 -11.34
C ALA A 66 -7.06 -7.08 -11.85
N VAL A 67 -6.64 -5.83 -11.62
CA VAL A 67 -7.34 -4.64 -12.14
C VAL A 67 -7.34 -4.63 -13.67
N THR A 68 -6.19 -4.89 -14.29
CA THR A 68 -6.07 -4.88 -15.77
C THR A 68 -6.81 -6.04 -16.44
N ALA A 69 -6.94 -7.17 -15.75
CA ALA A 69 -7.75 -8.30 -16.21
C ALA A 69 -9.27 -8.06 -16.06
N GLY A 70 -9.67 -6.98 -15.37
CA GLY A 70 -11.08 -6.70 -15.09
C GLY A 70 -11.70 -7.66 -14.08
N ASP A 71 -10.91 -8.24 -13.17
CA ASP A 71 -11.38 -9.13 -12.11
C ASP A 71 -11.51 -8.37 -10.77
N PRO A 72 -12.71 -7.86 -10.44
CA PRO A 72 -12.92 -7.10 -9.22
C PRO A 72 -12.79 -7.96 -7.95
N ALA A 73 -13.05 -9.27 -8.03
CA ALA A 73 -12.95 -10.15 -6.87
C ALA A 73 -11.48 -10.40 -6.50
N ALA A 74 -10.65 -10.70 -7.51
CA ALA A 74 -9.21 -10.84 -7.33
C ALA A 74 -8.57 -9.52 -6.88
N ALA A 75 -8.95 -8.39 -7.47
CA ALA A 75 -8.43 -7.07 -7.08
C ALA A 75 -8.78 -6.73 -5.62
N GLY A 76 -10.02 -7.00 -5.20
CA GLY A 76 -10.45 -6.81 -3.81
C GLY A 76 -9.68 -7.70 -2.82
N ALA A 77 -9.47 -8.97 -3.17
CA ALA A 77 -8.71 -9.90 -2.34
C ALA A 77 -7.23 -9.47 -2.19
N ALA A 78 -6.57 -9.14 -3.30
CA ALA A 78 -5.18 -8.67 -3.30
C ALA A 78 -5.00 -7.38 -2.48
N ALA A 79 -5.88 -6.40 -2.68
CA ALA A 79 -5.85 -5.15 -1.92
C ALA A 79 -6.04 -5.39 -0.41
N ARG A 80 -6.95 -6.28 -0.02
CA ARG A 80 -7.20 -6.63 1.38
C ARG A 80 -5.98 -7.30 2.01
N GLN A 81 -5.38 -8.26 1.32
CA GLN A 81 -4.19 -8.96 1.80
C GLN A 81 -3.02 -7.99 2.01
N HIS A 82 -2.77 -7.11 1.03
CA HIS A 82 -1.75 -6.09 1.12
C HIS A 82 -1.91 -5.17 2.36
N VAL A 83 -3.14 -4.72 2.64
CA VAL A 83 -3.42 -3.91 3.84
C VAL A 83 -3.14 -4.67 5.14
N LEU A 84 -3.48 -5.97 5.21
CA LEU A 84 -3.21 -6.79 6.39
C LEU A 84 -1.71 -6.97 6.63
N ASP A 85 -0.96 -7.28 5.58
CA ASP A 85 0.48 -7.50 5.67
C ASP A 85 1.22 -6.20 6.04
N THR A 86 0.79 -5.06 5.49
CA THR A 86 1.39 -3.76 5.81
C THR A 86 1.04 -3.33 7.24
N SER A 87 -0.17 -3.60 7.70
CA SER A 87 -0.60 -3.31 9.08
C SER A 87 0.13 -4.19 10.11
N ALA A 88 0.36 -5.46 9.80
CA ALA A 88 1.10 -6.37 10.67
C ALA A 88 2.56 -5.92 10.83
N ALA A 89 3.20 -5.50 9.73
CA ALA A 89 4.58 -4.99 9.75
C ALA A 89 4.73 -3.62 10.44
N ALA A 90 3.64 -2.88 10.64
CA ALA A 90 3.63 -1.59 11.32
C ALA A 90 3.50 -1.71 12.85
N ARG A 91 3.03 -2.87 13.34
CA ARG A 91 2.80 -3.10 14.77
C ARG A 91 4.14 -3.34 15.47
N PRO A 92 4.43 -2.69 16.61
CA PRO A 92 5.59 -3.06 17.42
C PRO A 92 5.42 -4.50 17.94
N PRO A 93 6.52 -5.27 18.13
CA PRO A 93 6.42 -6.57 18.77
C PRO A 93 5.80 -6.41 20.15
N GLU A 94 4.80 -7.24 20.46
CA GLU A 94 4.23 -7.29 21.81
C GLU A 94 5.35 -7.69 22.78
N LYS A 95 5.53 -6.92 23.85
CA LYS A 95 6.47 -7.26 24.91
C LYS A 95 5.83 -8.37 25.74
N GLU A 96 6.46 -9.54 25.79
CA GLU A 96 6.28 -10.52 26.88
C GLU A 96 6.71 -9.94 28.23
#